data_AF-T0REH1-F1
#
_entry.id   AF-T0REH1-F1
#
_cell.length_a   1.000
_cell.length_b   1.000
_cell.length_c   1.000
_cell.angle_alpha   90.00
_cell.angle_beta   90.00
_cell.angle_gamma   90.00
#
_symmetry.space_group_name_H-M   'P 1'
#
loop_
_entity.id
_entity.type
_entity.pdbx_description
1 polymer ?
#
loop_
_entity_poly.entity_id
_entity_poly.type
_entity_poly.pdbx_seq_one_letter_code
_entity_poly.pdbx_strand_id
1 'polypeptide(L)'
;MAEPSCPPPATGMVRVLLQLEGLFLLIACLVGYARLQGNWIVFACGFFAGDLFSVAYVGGNWLGASVYNLSHTLVGPLIVLAIYAVLPSSPIGVAYAGLIWMAHIGWERSLGYGLRYPEGFLATSITVDQDPTIYFQKPPAATDTPVASYRTFQPSAV
;
A
#
# COMPACT_ATOMS: atom_id res chain seq x y z
N MET A 1 31.83 5.08 -6.60
CA MET A 1 30.57 4.36 -6.83
C MET A 1 29.48 5.19 -6.20
N ALA A 2 28.45 5.60 -6.95
CA ALA A 2 27.31 6.27 -6.34
C ALA A 2 26.61 5.25 -5.44
N GLU A 3 26.43 5.57 -4.16
CA GLU A 3 25.60 4.79 -3.24
C GLU A 3 24.24 4.53 -3.92
N PRO A 4 23.71 3.29 -3.92
CA PRO A 4 22.38 3.02 -4.42
C PRO A 4 21.38 3.79 -3.57
N SER A 5 20.91 4.92 -4.08
CA SER A 5 19.88 5.72 -3.44
C SER A 5 18.53 5.04 -3.64
N CYS A 6 17.76 4.94 -2.56
CA CYS A 6 16.39 4.42 -2.61
C CYS A 6 15.59 5.21 -3.66
N PRO A 7 14.81 4.55 -4.53
CA PRO A 7 13.97 5.25 -5.49
C PRO A 7 13.05 6.25 -4.78
N PRO A 8 12.87 7.46 -5.33
CA PRO A 8 12.06 8.47 -4.69
C PRO A 8 10.60 8.00 -4.57
N PRO A 9 9.91 8.31 -3.45
CA PRO A 9 8.50 7.96 -3.26
C PRO A 9 7.61 8.66 -4.29
N ALA A 10 6.36 8.19 -4.42
CA ALA A 10 5.37 8.87 -5.25
C ALA A 10 5.19 10.34 -4.83
N THR A 11 5.19 11.25 -5.80
CA THR A 11 5.11 12.70 -5.59
C THR A 11 3.92 13.34 -6.30
N GLY A 12 3.44 14.46 -5.76
CA GLY A 12 2.43 15.33 -6.38
C GLY A 12 1.10 14.66 -6.63
N MET A 13 0.56 14.86 -7.85
CA MET A 13 -0.75 14.34 -8.24
C MET A 13 -0.83 12.81 -8.20
N VAL A 14 0.28 12.11 -8.49
CA VAL A 14 0.33 10.64 -8.46
C VAL A 14 0.10 10.12 -7.05
N ARG A 15 0.70 10.76 -6.03
CA ARG A 15 0.46 10.40 -4.62
C ARG A 15 -1.00 10.56 -4.22
N VAL A 16 -1.62 11.69 -4.59
CA VAL A 16 -3.03 11.96 -4.30
C VAL A 16 -3.94 10.92 -4.95
N LEU A 17 -3.67 10.57 -6.22
CA LEU A 17 -4.42 9.53 -6.92
C LEU A 17 -4.29 8.16 -6.22
N LEU A 18 -3.07 7.76 -5.82
CA LEU A 18 -2.85 6.49 -5.09
C LEU A 18 -3.56 6.46 -3.72
N GLN A 19 -3.59 7.59 -3.00
CA GLN A 19 -4.35 7.71 -1.75
C GLN A 19 -5.86 7.61 -1.98
N LEU A 20 -6.37 8.26 -3.04
CA LEU A 20 -7.78 8.15 -3.43
C LEU A 20 -8.13 6.73 -3.85
N GLU A 21 -7.28 6.05 -4.61
CA GLU A 21 -7.46 4.63 -4.96
C GLU A 21 -7.58 3.77 -3.70
N GLY A 22 -6.70 3.98 -2.71
CA GLY A 22 -6.80 3.32 -1.40
C GLY A 22 -8.12 3.61 -0.69
N LEU A 23 -8.55 4.88 -0.67
CA LEU A 23 -9.80 5.30 -0.04
C LEU A 23 -11.02 4.66 -0.71
N PHE A 24 -11.09 4.69 -2.04
CA PHE A 24 -12.19 4.08 -2.78
C PHE A 24 -12.19 2.56 -2.66
N LEU A 25 -11.01 1.93 -2.55
CA LEU A 25 -10.90 0.50 -2.25
C LEU A 25 -11.49 0.18 -0.87
N LEU A 26 -11.16 0.96 0.16
CA LEU A 26 -11.75 0.81 1.50
C LEU A 26 -13.28 0.95 1.46
N ILE A 27 -13.80 2.00 0.81
CA ILE A 27 -15.23 2.23 0.70
C ILE A 27 -15.92 1.06 -0.01
N ALA A 28 -15.34 0.57 -1.12
CA ALA A 28 -15.88 -0.57 -1.85
C ALA A 28 -15.96 -1.83 -0.96
N CYS A 29 -14.93 -2.08 -0.14
CA CYS A 29 -14.92 -3.22 0.78
C CYS A 29 -15.96 -3.08 1.90
N LEU A 30 -16.12 -1.88 2.46
CA LEU A 30 -17.14 -1.59 3.48
C LEU A 30 -18.55 -1.82 2.93
N VAL A 31 -18.83 -1.32 1.72
CA VAL A 31 -20.12 -1.53 1.05
C VAL A 31 -20.34 -3.01 0.75
N GLY A 32 -19.32 -3.72 0.24
CA GLY A 32 -19.38 -5.16 0.00
C GLY A 32 -19.70 -5.94 1.28
N TYR A 33 -19.00 -5.64 2.38
CA TYR A 33 -19.20 -6.30 3.66
C TYR A 33 -20.60 -6.06 4.24
N ALA A 34 -21.09 -4.83 4.14
CA ALA A 34 -22.45 -4.48 4.54
C ALA A 34 -23.52 -5.21 3.72
N ARG A 35 -23.31 -5.34 2.40
CA ARG A 35 -24.23 -6.06 1.49
C ARG A 35 -24.29 -7.54 1.78
N LEU A 36 -23.20 -8.14 2.25
CA LEU A 36 -23.16 -9.53 2.69
C LEU A 36 -23.71 -9.72 4.11
N GLN A 37 -24.22 -8.67 4.76
CA GLN A 37 -24.79 -8.70 6.11
C GLN A 37 -23.77 -9.18 7.16
N GLY A 38 -22.50 -8.82 6.98
CA GLY A 38 -21.43 -9.19 7.91
C GLY A 38 -21.59 -8.54 9.29
N ASN A 39 -21.00 -9.17 10.31
CA ASN A 39 -20.99 -8.65 11.67
C ASN A 39 -19.89 -7.61 11.85
N TRP A 40 -20.26 -6.36 12.13
CA TRP A 40 -19.31 -5.25 12.30
C TRP A 40 -18.29 -5.43 13.43
N ILE A 41 -18.59 -6.23 14.45
CA ILE A 41 -17.60 -6.57 15.50
C ILE A 41 -16.51 -7.46 14.90
N VAL A 42 -16.88 -8.47 14.11
CA VAL A 42 -15.92 -9.34 13.40
C VAL A 42 -15.10 -8.52 12.42
N PHE A 43 -15.73 -7.59 11.72
CA PHE A 43 -15.03 -6.64 10.85
C PHE A 43 -13.98 -5.85 11.61
N ALA A 44 -14.35 -5.17 12.70
CA ALA A 44 -13.43 -4.35 13.47
C ALA A 44 -12.27 -5.18 14.06
N CYS A 45 -12.58 -6.33 14.67
CA CYS A 45 -11.54 -7.22 15.21
C CYS A 45 -10.58 -7.73 14.13
N GLY A 46 -11.11 -8.18 12.99
CA GLY A 46 -10.28 -8.66 11.88
C GLY A 46 -9.47 -7.54 11.21
N PHE A 47 -10.03 -6.33 11.16
CA PHE A 47 -9.37 -5.16 10.59
C PHE A 47 -8.13 -4.78 11.39
N PHE A 48 -8.22 -4.73 12.72
CA PHE A 48 -7.05 -4.46 13.59
C PHE A 48 -6.11 -5.65 13.74
N ALA A 49 -6.55 -6.87 13.42
CA ALA A 49 -5.67 -8.03 13.43
C ALA A 49 -4.53 -7.92 12.39
N GLY A 50 -4.74 -7.16 11.29
CA GLY A 50 -3.70 -6.88 10.30
C GLY A 50 -2.47 -6.17 10.88
N ASP A 51 -2.65 -5.36 11.92
CA ASP A 51 -1.57 -4.60 12.54
C ASP A 51 -0.62 -5.48 13.37
N LEU A 52 -1.02 -6.70 13.74
CA LEU A 52 -0.18 -7.63 14.51
C LEU A 52 1.09 -8.04 13.74
N PHE A 53 1.08 -7.98 12.41
CA PHE A 53 2.27 -8.28 11.60
C PHE A 53 3.41 -7.27 11.80
N SER A 54 3.12 -6.08 12.36
CA SER A 54 4.14 -5.10 12.75
C SER A 54 5.12 -5.64 13.81
N VAL A 55 4.75 -6.67 14.58
CA VAL A 55 5.63 -7.35 15.55
C VAL A 55 6.87 -7.97 14.88
N ALA A 56 6.81 -8.28 13.58
CA ALA A 56 7.95 -8.79 12.82
C ALA A 56 9.14 -7.81 12.77
N TYR A 57 8.93 -6.53 13.02
CA TYR A 57 10.01 -5.53 13.13
C TYR A 57 10.94 -5.77 14.33
N VAL A 58 10.53 -6.55 15.32
CA VAL A 58 11.43 -6.98 16.42
C VAL A 58 12.61 -7.80 15.89
N GLY A 59 12.44 -8.51 14.77
CA GLY A 59 13.51 -9.28 14.11
C GLY A 59 14.39 -8.47 13.16
N GLY A 60 14.20 -7.15 13.09
CA GLY A 60 14.97 -6.23 12.24
C GLY A 60 14.22 -5.75 10.99
N ASN A 61 14.75 -4.68 10.37
CA ASN A 61 14.08 -3.94 9.31
C ASN A 61 13.80 -4.77 8.04
N TRP A 62 14.71 -5.66 7.66
CA TRP A 62 14.58 -6.48 6.45
C TRP A 62 13.48 -7.54 6.60
N LEU A 63 13.41 -8.20 7.76
CA LEU A 63 12.36 -9.17 8.07
C LEU A 63 11.01 -8.47 8.23
N GLY A 64 10.97 -7.35 8.95
CA GLY A 64 9.76 -6.54 9.11
C GLY A 64 9.19 -6.04 7.79
N ALA A 65 10.01 -5.48 6.90
CA ALA A 65 9.58 -5.02 5.59
C ALA A 65 9.09 -6.16 4.70
N SER A 66 9.75 -7.31 4.72
CA SER A 66 9.35 -8.48 3.93
C SER A 66 8.00 -9.05 4.39
N VAL A 67 7.81 -9.21 5.71
CA VAL A 67 6.55 -9.70 6.28
C VAL A 67 5.43 -8.71 6.05
N TYR A 68 5.68 -7.41 6.24
CA TYR A 68 4.72 -6.35 5.95
C TYR A 68 4.28 -6.36 4.48
N ASN A 69 5.22 -6.45 3.54
CA ASN A 69 4.89 -6.46 2.11
C ASN A 69 4.08 -7.69 1.71
N LEU A 70 4.40 -8.84 2.29
CA LEU A 70 3.65 -10.07 2.04
C LEU A 70 2.22 -9.99 2.59
N SER A 71 2.01 -9.31 3.72
CA SER A 71 0.68 -9.10 4.28
C SER A 71 -0.08 -7.91 3.66
N HIS A 72 0.61 -6.94 3.05
CA HIS A 72 0.01 -5.71 2.51
C HIS A 72 0.03 -5.62 0.97
N THR A 73 0.28 -6.75 0.30
CA THR A 73 0.00 -6.89 -1.13
C THR A 73 -1.48 -7.19 -1.37
N LEU A 74 -2.08 -6.58 -2.39
CA LEU A 74 -3.46 -6.87 -2.80
C LEU A 74 -3.62 -8.28 -3.36
N VAL A 75 -2.52 -8.95 -3.73
CA VAL A 75 -2.54 -10.31 -4.29
C VAL A 75 -3.21 -11.28 -3.30
N GLY A 76 -2.87 -11.19 -2.01
CA GLY A 76 -3.44 -12.04 -0.95
C GLY A 76 -4.98 -11.98 -0.88
N PRO A 77 -5.58 -10.82 -0.57
CA PRO A 77 -7.04 -10.71 -0.48
C PRO A 77 -7.74 -10.96 -1.81
N LEU A 78 -7.14 -10.61 -2.96
CA LEU A 78 -7.72 -10.93 -4.27
C LEU A 78 -7.79 -12.44 -4.53
N ILE A 79 -6.75 -13.20 -4.15
CA ILE A 79 -6.79 -14.67 -4.24
C ILE A 79 -7.91 -15.22 -3.34
N VAL A 80 -8.03 -14.73 -2.11
CA VAL A 80 -9.09 -15.17 -1.18
C VAL A 80 -10.49 -14.91 -1.75
N LEU A 81 -10.72 -13.72 -2.32
CA LEU A 81 -11.99 -13.38 -2.96
C LEU A 81 -12.23 -14.17 -4.26
N ALA A 82 -11.20 -14.43 -5.06
CA ALA A 82 -11.30 -15.25 -6.27
C ALA A 82 -11.66 -16.70 -5.93
N ILE A 83 -11.06 -17.26 -4.87
CA ILE A 83 -11.40 -18.59 -4.34
C ILE A 83 -12.87 -18.61 -3.91
N TYR A 84 -13.34 -17.60 -3.17
CA TYR A 84 -14.75 -17.49 -2.79
C TYR A 84 -15.68 -17.47 -4.01
N ALA A 85 -15.32 -16.71 -5.05
CA ALA A 85 -16.14 -16.54 -6.25
C ALA A 85 -16.21 -17.80 -7.14
N VAL A 86 -15.15 -18.61 -7.17
CA VAL A 86 -15.06 -19.78 -8.06
C VAL A 86 -15.55 -21.07 -7.41
N LEU A 87 -15.36 -21.25 -6.09
CA LEU A 87 -15.79 -22.47 -5.42
C LEU A 87 -17.30 -22.43 -5.09
N PRO A 88 -18.09 -23.39 -5.59
CA PRO A 88 -19.47 -23.57 -5.15
C PRO A 88 -19.50 -23.86 -3.65
N SER A 89 -20.46 -23.26 -2.93
CA SER A 89 -20.67 -23.48 -1.49
C SER A 89 -19.52 -23.03 -0.59
N SER A 90 -18.67 -22.11 -1.05
CA SER A 90 -17.63 -21.52 -0.22
C SER A 90 -18.24 -20.85 1.04
N PRO A 91 -17.68 -21.06 2.24
CA PRO A 91 -18.19 -20.42 3.44
C PRO A 91 -18.14 -18.90 3.29
N ILE A 92 -19.22 -18.21 3.69
CA ILE A 92 -19.29 -16.75 3.62
C ILE A 92 -18.15 -16.06 4.40
N GLY A 93 -17.60 -16.74 5.41
CA GLY A 93 -16.43 -16.28 6.15
C GLY A 93 -15.19 -16.04 5.28
N VAL A 94 -15.05 -16.73 4.16
CA VAL A 94 -13.95 -16.51 3.20
C VAL A 94 -14.09 -15.14 2.52
N ALA A 95 -15.32 -14.78 2.10
CA ALA A 95 -15.60 -13.45 1.57
C ALA A 95 -15.34 -12.36 2.62
N TYR A 96 -15.76 -12.60 3.87
CA TYR A 96 -15.49 -11.67 4.98
C TYR A 96 -14.00 -11.46 5.21
N ALA A 97 -13.21 -12.54 5.26
CA ALA A 97 -11.76 -12.45 5.44
C ALA A 97 -11.10 -11.64 4.31
N GLY A 98 -11.47 -11.92 3.04
CA GLY A 98 -10.95 -11.19 1.88
C GLY A 98 -11.31 -9.70 1.90
N LEU A 99 -12.57 -9.37 2.22
CA LEU A 99 -13.04 -7.97 2.28
C LEU A 99 -12.41 -7.19 3.45
N ILE A 100 -12.31 -7.79 4.63
CA ILE A 100 -11.70 -7.16 5.82
C ILE A 100 -10.21 -6.89 5.54
N TRP A 101 -9.50 -7.87 4.98
CA TRP A 101 -8.09 -7.74 4.65
C TRP A 101 -7.87 -6.66 3.58
N MET A 102 -8.67 -6.67 2.51
CA MET A 102 -8.60 -5.64 1.47
C MET A 102 -8.94 -4.25 1.99
N ALA A 103 -9.91 -4.13 2.90
CA ALA A 103 -10.26 -2.88 3.57
C ALA A 103 -9.08 -2.34 4.39
N HIS A 104 -8.37 -3.19 5.13
CA HIS A 104 -7.19 -2.81 5.90
C HIS A 104 -6.08 -2.23 5.00
N ILE A 105 -5.78 -2.90 3.88
CA ILE A 105 -4.81 -2.39 2.89
C ILE A 105 -5.28 -1.06 2.27
N GLY A 106 -6.57 -0.95 1.95
CA GLY A 106 -7.15 0.28 1.40
C GLY A 106 -7.02 1.47 2.35
N TRP A 107 -7.28 1.24 3.64
CA TRP A 107 -7.10 2.23 4.70
C TRP A 107 -5.66 2.73 4.78
N GLU A 108 -4.69 1.82 4.89
CA GLU A 108 -3.28 2.21 4.96
C GLU A 108 -2.82 2.99 3.72
N ARG A 109 -3.23 2.55 2.52
CA ARG A 109 -2.92 3.28 1.27
C ARG A 109 -3.56 4.65 1.22
N SER A 110 -4.78 4.81 1.75
CA SER A 110 -5.45 6.10 1.84
C SER A 110 -4.72 7.08 2.76
N LEU A 111 -4.10 6.58 3.83
CA LEU A 111 -3.25 7.35 4.72
C LEU A 111 -1.88 7.65 4.10
N GLY A 112 -1.55 7.04 2.96
CA GLY A 112 -0.28 7.23 2.26
C GLY A 112 0.80 6.23 2.63
N TYR A 113 0.46 5.13 3.29
CA TYR A 113 1.38 4.02 3.53
C TYR A 113 1.38 3.08 2.32
N GLY A 114 2.57 2.89 1.73
CA GLY A 114 2.80 1.98 0.62
C GLY A 114 3.54 0.71 1.05
N LEU A 115 3.99 -0.07 0.06
CA LEU A 115 4.92 -1.17 0.32
C LEU A 115 6.22 -0.62 0.91
N ARG A 116 6.79 -1.36 1.86
CA ARG A 116 7.94 -0.94 2.64
C ARG A 116 9.24 -1.38 1.99
N TYR A 117 10.22 -0.49 2.03
CA TYR A 117 11.57 -0.81 1.61
C TYR A 117 12.44 -1.23 2.81
N PRO A 118 13.50 -2.05 2.59
CA PRO A 118 14.32 -2.57 3.68
C PRO A 118 15.17 -1.52 4.42
N GLU A 119 15.32 -0.31 3.87
CA GLU A 119 16.18 0.76 4.38
C GLU A 119 15.62 1.42 5.65
N GLY A 120 14.37 1.15 6.04
CA GLY A 120 13.82 1.58 7.33
C GLY A 120 12.29 1.52 7.43
N PHE A 121 11.76 1.58 8.65
CA PHE A 121 10.31 1.49 8.91
C PHE A 121 9.49 2.55 8.16
N LEU A 122 10.04 3.74 7.96
CA LEU A 122 9.35 4.87 7.30
C LEU A 122 9.50 4.89 5.77
N ALA A 123 10.33 4.02 5.19
CA ALA A 123 10.54 3.98 3.76
C ALA A 123 9.38 3.26 3.07
N THR A 124 8.42 3.98 2.51
CA THR A 124 7.28 3.39 1.81
C THR A 124 7.12 3.89 0.37
N SER A 125 6.53 3.08 -0.50
CA SER A 125 6.34 3.42 -1.92
C SER A 125 5.41 4.62 -2.18
N ILE A 126 4.53 4.95 -1.22
CA ILE A 126 3.56 6.06 -1.34
C ILE A 126 4.04 7.31 -0.58
N THR A 127 4.70 7.14 0.57
CA THR A 127 5.25 8.28 1.34
C THR A 127 6.64 7.96 1.91
N VAL A 128 7.58 8.85 1.63
CA VAL A 128 8.73 9.22 2.47
C VAL A 128 8.78 10.74 2.44
N ASP A 129 8.74 11.36 3.61
CA ASP A 129 8.72 12.81 3.88
C ASP A 129 8.91 13.75 2.66
N GLN A 130 7.81 14.32 2.19
CA GLN A 130 7.78 15.53 1.37
C GLN A 130 6.63 16.38 1.91
N ASP A 131 6.96 17.57 2.40
CA ASP A 131 6.01 18.59 2.82
C ASP A 131 4.89 18.73 1.77
N PRO A 132 3.61 18.51 2.11
CA PRO A 132 2.51 18.58 1.14
C PRO A 132 2.38 19.96 0.49
N THR A 133 2.98 21.00 1.09
CA THR A 133 2.95 22.35 0.55
C THR A 133 3.91 22.55 -0.64
N ILE A 134 4.90 21.67 -0.90
CA ILE A 134 5.87 21.89 -1.99
C ILE A 134 5.20 21.97 -3.37
N TYR A 135 4.03 21.35 -3.54
CA TYR A 135 3.29 21.37 -4.82
C TYR A 135 2.39 22.60 -4.97
N PHE A 136 2.01 23.22 -3.86
CA PHE A 136 1.27 24.48 -3.85
C PHE A 136 2.22 25.68 -3.81
N GLN A 137 3.49 25.45 -3.49
CA GLN A 137 4.55 26.42 -3.62
C GLN A 137 4.95 26.55 -5.08
N LYS A 138 5.05 27.79 -5.56
CA LYS A 138 5.63 28.11 -6.85
C LYS A 138 7.02 27.47 -6.93
N PRO A 139 7.39 26.80 -8.04
CA PRO A 139 8.72 26.21 -8.18
C PRO A 139 9.78 27.26 -7.84
N PRO A 140 10.78 26.95 -6.99
CA PRO A 140 11.93 27.82 -6.86
C PRO A 140 12.50 28.07 -8.25
N ALA A 141 12.89 29.32 -8.53
CA ALA A 141 13.55 29.67 -9.78
C ALA A 141 14.68 28.65 -10.02
N ALA A 142 14.68 28.01 -11.18
CA ALA A 142 15.56 26.89 -11.50
C ALA A 142 17.00 27.21 -11.08
N THR A 143 17.44 26.65 -9.97
CA THR A 143 18.87 26.52 -9.69
C THR A 143 19.35 25.35 -10.53
N ASP A 144 20.42 25.57 -11.30
CA ASP A 144 21.07 24.68 -12.28
C ASP A 144 21.55 23.32 -11.74
N THR A 145 21.01 22.83 -10.62
CA THR A 145 21.13 21.44 -10.21
C THR A 145 20.33 20.56 -11.16
N PRO A 146 20.98 19.66 -11.92
CA PRO A 146 20.26 18.74 -12.79
C PRO A 146 19.41 17.84 -11.91
N VAL A 147 18.08 18.03 -11.97
CA VAL A 147 17.14 17.01 -11.51
C VAL A 147 17.52 15.75 -12.28
N ALA A 148 17.90 14.70 -11.56
CA ALA A 148 18.30 13.44 -12.17
C ALA A 148 17.12 12.94 -13.02
N SER A 149 17.17 13.25 -14.32
CA SER A 149 16.25 12.72 -15.31
C SER A 149 16.36 11.22 -15.21
N TYR A 150 15.27 10.55 -14.86
CA TYR A 150 15.18 9.11 -14.97
C TYR A 150 15.61 8.77 -16.40
N ARG A 151 16.80 8.18 -16.56
CA ARG A 151 17.14 7.55 -17.84
C ARG A 151 16.14 6.42 -17.97
N THR A 152 15.18 6.57 -18.86
CA THR A 152 14.50 5.44 -19.47
C THR A 152 15.58 4.44 -19.86
N PHE A 153 15.45 3.21 -19.38
CA PHE A 153 16.28 2.08 -19.77
C PHE A 153 16.39 2.08 -21.30
N GLN A 154 17.56 2.45 -21.83
CA GLN A 154 17.89 2.23 -23.22
C GLN A 154 18.33 0.77 -23.32
N PRO A 155 17.52 -0.15 -23.89
CA PRO A 155 18.02 -1.48 -24.16
C PRO A 155 19.21 -1.32 -25.12
N SER A 156 20.36 -1.85 -24.71
CA SER A 156 21.53 -1.95 -25.57
C SER A 156 21.14 -2.70 -26.82
N ALA A 157 21.09 -2.00 -27.96
CA ALA A 157 21.02 -2.65 -29.25
C ALA A 157 22.31 -3.49 -29.41
N VAL A 158 22.08 -4.74 -29.82
CA VAL A 158 23.04 -5.83 -30.05
C VAL A 158 24.26 -5.37 -30.83
#